data_AF-A0A316H331-F1
#
_entry.id   AF-A0A316H331-F1
#
_cell.length_a   1.000
_cell.length_b   1.000
_cell.length_c   1.000
_cell.angle_alpha   90.00
_cell.angle_beta   90.00
_cell.angle_gamma   90.00
#
_symmetry.space_group_name_H-M   'P 1'
#
loop_
_entity.id
_entity.type
_entity.pdbx_description
1 polymer ?
#
loop_
_entity_poly.entity_id
_entity_poly.type
_entity_poly.pdbx_seq_one_letter_code
_entity_poly.pdbx_strand_id
1 'polypeptide(L)' 'MSASNKQLRINSPTVDPEDGNYMAQCQFAIEPSLIKMLHIAEQAGWDRSHVVMAALSVCAGYAELTESLPVLQ' A
#
# COMPACT_ATOMS: atom_id res chain seq x y z
N MET A 1 26.37 4.17 18.84
CA MET A 1 24.93 4.15 19.15
C MET A 1 24.22 3.46 17.99
N SER A 2 23.92 2.16 18.09
CA SER A 2 23.20 1.44 17.03
C SER A 2 21.72 1.81 17.12
N ALA A 3 21.18 2.39 16.06
CA ALA A 3 19.74 2.58 15.91
C ALA A 3 19.08 1.20 15.92
N SER A 4 18.23 0.94 16.91
CA SER A 4 17.38 -0.25 16.97
C SER A 4 16.59 -0.33 15.67
N ASN A 5 16.84 -1.37 14.86
CA ASN A 5 16.13 -1.62 13.63
C ASN A 5 14.69 -2.05 13.98
N LYS A 6 13.83 -1.08 14.24
CA LYS A 6 12.44 -1.31 14.65
C LYS A 6 11.71 -1.80 13.41
N GLN A 7 11.59 -3.13 13.30
CA GLN A 7 10.86 -3.79 12.23
C GLN A 7 9.48 -3.13 12.11
N LEU A 8 9.19 -2.54 10.95
CA LEU A 8 7.85 -2.05 10.63
C LEU A 8 6.94 -3.29 10.57
N ARG A 9 6.03 -3.43 11.54
CA ARG A 9 5.05 -4.50 11.58
C ARG A 9 3.71 -3.95 11.14
N ILE A 10 3.19 -4.48 10.03
CA ILE A 10 1.78 -4.39 9.68
C ILE A 10 1.10 -5.59 10.35
N ASN A 11 -0.04 -5.36 10.99
CA ASN A 11 -0.80 -6.44 11.61
C ASN A 11 -1.42 -7.32 10.51
N SER A 12 -1.33 -8.64 10.64
CA SER A 12 -2.06 -9.54 9.73
C SER A 12 -3.55 -9.58 10.12
N PRO A 13 -4.45 -9.86 9.16
CA PRO A 13 -5.82 -10.28 9.48
C PRO A 13 -5.84 -11.45 10.46
N THR A 14 -6.91 -11.57 11.24
CA THR A 14 -7.12 -12.66 12.21
C THR A 14 -8.13 -13.72 11.74
N VAL A 15 -8.69 -13.53 10.54
CA VAL A 15 -9.70 -14.40 9.94
C VAL A 15 -9.16 -15.08 8.68
N ASP A 16 -9.84 -16.13 8.24
CA ASP A 16 -9.48 -16.86 7.02
C ASP A 16 -9.69 -16.00 5.76
N PRO A 17 -8.90 -16.21 4.68
CA PRO A 17 -9.04 -15.49 3.42
C PRO A 17 -10.42 -15.61 2.74
N GLU A 18 -11.17 -16.67 3.03
CA GLU A 18 -12.53 -16.89 2.52
C GLU A 18 -13.60 -16.14 3.33
N ASP A 19 -13.25 -15.59 4.49
CA ASP A 19 -14.16 -14.79 5.31
C ASP A 19 -14.46 -13.46 4.60
N GLY A 20 -15.74 -13.09 4.53
CA GLY A 20 -16.17 -11.83 3.90
C GLY A 20 -15.56 -10.57 4.52
N ASN A 21 -15.08 -10.63 5.77
CA ASN A 21 -14.41 -9.54 6.46
C ASN A 21 -12.89 -9.48 6.22
N TYR A 22 -12.30 -10.49 5.59
CA TYR A 22 -10.85 -10.56 5.39
C TYR A 22 -10.30 -9.31 4.68
N MET A 23 -10.98 -8.89 3.62
CA MET A 23 -10.58 -7.70 2.85
C MET A 23 -10.66 -6.41 3.69
N ALA A 24 -11.68 -6.27 4.55
CA ALA A 24 -11.80 -5.12 5.44
C ALA A 24 -10.67 -5.07 6.48
N GLN A 25 -10.25 -6.23 7.00
CA GLN A 25 -9.10 -6.31 7.91
C GLN A 25 -7.78 -5.99 7.22
N CYS A 26 -7.58 -6.46 5.98
CA CYS A 26 -6.43 -6.06 5.17
C CYS A 26 -6.35 -4.55 4.97
N GLN A 27 -7.46 -3.91 4.60
CA GLN A 27 -7.54 -2.47 4.40
C GLN A 27 -7.19 -1.71 5.68
N PHE A 28 -7.82 -2.06 6.80
CA PHE A 28 -7.56 -1.43 8.10
C PHE A 28 -6.10 -1.56 8.54
N ALA A 29 -5.47 -2.71 8.31
CA ALA A 29 -4.07 -2.93 8.68
C ALA A 29 -3.09 -2.10 7.83
N ILE A 30 -3.37 -1.92 6.54
CA ILE A 30 -2.48 -1.23 5.59
C ILE A 30 -2.65 0.29 5.66
N GLU A 31 -3.87 0.78 5.91
CA GLU A 31 -4.25 2.20 5.82
C GLU A 31 -3.28 3.15 6.56
N PRO A 32 -2.88 2.93 7.83
CA PRO A 32 -2.00 3.85 8.54
C PRO A 32 -0.61 3.97 7.89
N SER A 33 -0.09 2.87 7.36
CA SER A 33 1.23 2.84 6.70
C SER A 33 1.18 3.54 5.35
N LEU A 34 0.11 3.32 4.57
CA LEU A 34 -0.08 3.96 3.28
C LEU A 34 -0.26 5.48 3.42
N ILE A 35 -1.10 5.92 4.36
CA ILE A 35 -1.30 7.35 4.64
C ILE A 35 0.02 8.03 5.03
N LYS A 36 0.82 7.38 5.90
CA LYS A 36 2.12 7.90 6.30
C LYS A 36 3.08 8.03 5.12
N MET A 37 3.12 7.04 4.22
CA MET A 37 3.94 7.08 3.01
C MET A 37 3.54 8.25 2.11
N LEU A 38 2.24 8.41 1.83
CA LEU A 38 1.72 9.52 1.03
C LEU A 38 2.12 10.88 1.62
N HIS A 39 1.98 11.03 2.94
CA HIS A 39 2.34 12.25 3.64
C HIS A 39 3.85 12.58 3.56
N ILE A 40 4.72 11.57 3.67
CA ILE A 40 6.17 11.75 3.53
C ILE A 40 6.54 12.23 2.12
N ALA A 41 5.90 11.66 1.09
CA ALA A 41 6.15 12.08 -0.29
C ALA A 41 5.66 13.51 -0.55
N GLU A 42 4.50 13.88 0.00
CA GLU A 42 3.96 15.24 -0.05
C GLU A 42 4.92 16.24 0.62
N GLN A 43 5.47 15.91 1.79
CA GLN A 43 6.48 16.74 2.46
C GLN A 43 7.79 16.89 1.66
N ALA A 44 8.12 15.91 0.81
CA ALA A 44 9.24 15.98 -0.11
C ALA A 44 8.94 16.82 -1.38
N GLY A 45 7.76 17.43 -1.46
CA GLY A 45 7.34 18.30 -2.56
C GLY A 45 6.68 17.56 -3.72
N TRP A 46 6.28 16.29 -3.54
CA TRP A 46 5.63 15.52 -4.61
C TRP A 46 4.15 15.89 -4.69
N ASP A 47 3.58 15.90 -5.89
CA ASP A 47 2.15 16.05 -6.06
C ASP A 47 1.41 14.83 -5.53
N ARG A 48 0.48 15.06 -4.60
CA ARG A 48 -0.27 13.99 -3.91
C ARG A 48 -1.03 13.08 -4.87
N SER A 49 -1.64 13.63 -5.91
CA SER A 49 -2.44 12.85 -6.88
C SER A 49 -1.53 11.92 -7.69
N HIS A 50 -0.38 12.42 -8.14
CA HIS A 50 0.62 11.60 -8.82
C HIS A 50 1.19 10.50 -7.93
N VAL A 51 1.46 10.78 -6.64
CA VAL A 51 1.94 9.74 -5.70
C VAL A 51 0.90 8.63 -5.52
N VAL A 52 -0.38 8.98 -5.36
CA VAL A 52 -1.47 8.00 -5.24
C VAL A 52 -1.56 7.15 -6.51
N MET A 53 -1.52 7.77 -7.69
CA MET A 53 -1.56 7.04 -8.97
C MET A 53 -0.36 6.11 -9.15
N ALA A 54 0.84 6.56 -8.79
CA ALA A 54 2.04 5.73 -8.83
C ALA A 54 1.93 4.53 -7.88
N ALA A 55 1.45 4.75 -6.64
CA ALA A 55 1.24 3.68 -5.67
C ALA A 55 0.22 2.64 -6.19
N LEU A 56 -0.89 3.10 -6.78
CA LEU A 56 -1.89 2.21 -7.40
C LEU A 56 -1.29 1.39 -8.55
N SER A 57 -0.50 2.03 -9.43
CA SER A 57 0.18 1.35 -10.54
C SER A 57 1.15 0.27 -10.05
N VAL A 58 1.93 0.56 -9.01
CA VAL A 58 2.83 -0.40 -8.39
C VAL A 58 2.05 -1.57 -7.77
N CYS A 59 1.00 -1.29 -6.99
CA CYS A 59 0.14 -2.33 -6.42
C CYS A 59 -0.49 -3.21 -7.49
N ALA A 60 -0.96 -2.62 -8.59
CA ALA A 60 -1.51 -3.37 -9.72
C ALA A 60 -0.49 -4.32 -10.34
N GLY A 61 0.77 -3.89 -10.48
CA GLY A 61 1.86 -4.76 -10.96
C GLY A 61 2.24 -5.90 -10.00
N TYR A 62 1.99 -5.76 -8.70
CA TYR A 62 2.10 -6.88 -7.76
C TYR A 62 0.86 -7.77 -7.72
N ALA A 63 -0.26 -7.28 -8.25
CA ALA A 63 -1.56 -7.95 -8.21
C ALA A 63 -1.89 -8.75 -9.48
N GLU A 64 -0.98 -8.88 -10.46
CA GLU A 64 -1.22 -9.59 -11.73
C GLU A 64 -2.09 -10.86 -11.52
N LEU A 65 -3.34 -10.99 -12.00
CA LEU A 65 -3.97 -10.43 -13.20
C LEU A 65 -2.97 -10.37 -14.35
N THR A 66 -2.47 -11.55 -14.73
CA THR A 66 -2.04 -11.83 -16.11
C THR A 66 -3.06 -11.21 -17.06
N GLU A 67 -2.60 -10.37 -17.97
CA GLU A 67 -3.29 -9.69 -19.10
C GLU A 67 -3.26 -8.15 -18.98
N SER A 68 -2.08 -7.60 -19.30
CA SER A 68 -1.86 -6.32 -19.99
C SER A 68 -2.93 -5.22 -19.82
N LEU A 69 -2.69 -4.28 -18.91
CA LEU A 69 -3.31 -2.95 -19.02
C LEU A 69 -2.57 -2.14 -20.11
N PRO A 70 -3.29 -1.53 -21.07
CA PRO A 70 -2.65 -0.72 -22.10
C PRO A 70 -2.08 0.55 -21.45
N VAL A 71 -0.84 0.85 -21.81
CA VAL A 71 -0.18 2.11 -21.51
C VAL A 71 -1.07 3.24 -22.01
N LEU A 72 -1.55 4.09 -21.11
CA LEU A 72 -2.12 5.38 -21.48
C LEU A 72 -0.98 6.22 -22.08
N GLN A 73 -0.92 6.23 -23.41
CA GLN A 73 -0.15 7.20 -24.21
C GLN A 73 -0.97 8.46 -24.45
#